data_AF-A0A959VDY0-F1
#
_entry.id   AF-A0A959VDY0-F1
#
_cell.length_a   1.000
_cell.length_b   1.000
_cell.length_c   1.000
_cell.angle_alpha   90.00
_cell.angle_beta   90.00
_cell.angle_gamma   90.00
#
_symmetry.space_group_name_H-M   'P 1'
#
loop_
_entity.id
_entity.type
_entity.pdbx_description
1 polymer ?
#
loop_
_entity_poly.entity_id
_entity_poly.type
_entity_poly.pdbx_seq_one_letter_code
_entity_poly.pdbx_strand_id
1 'polypeptide(L)'
;MSMDLYKKLVDLYVGEELPTELAEELEQAAINDPELSHDLFTLRQTLMTLKAQSKVEFTEESHYRILQKMQSQGVEVETQAPEPAYWQYQLPIQG
;
A
#
# COMPACT_ATOMS: atom_id res chain seq x y z
N MET A 1 -9.85 28.48 8.19
CA MET A 1 -9.02 27.33 7.80
C MET A 1 -9.02 27.22 6.29
N SER A 2 -7.88 26.98 5.66
CA SER A 2 -7.77 26.89 4.20
C SER A 2 -8.43 25.62 3.67
N MET A 3 -9.23 25.73 2.61
CA MET A 3 -9.90 24.61 1.94
C MET A 3 -8.93 23.47 1.57
N ASP A 4 -7.68 23.82 1.25
CA ASP A 4 -6.61 22.86 0.92
C ASP A 4 -6.17 21.97 2.10
N LEU A 5 -6.33 22.45 3.33
CA LEU A 5 -6.01 21.67 4.52
C LEU A 5 -7.06 20.58 4.74
N TYR A 6 -8.33 20.91 4.54
CA TYR A 6 -9.43 19.95 4.64
C TYR A 6 -9.33 18.85 3.59
N LYS A 7 -9.00 19.18 2.34
CA LYS A 7 -8.79 18.17 1.29
C LYS A 7 -7.69 17.18 1.66
N LYS A 8 -6.55 17.66 2.15
CA LYS A 8 -5.45 16.80 2.59
C LYS A 8 -5.84 15.91 3.77
N LEU A 9 -6.62 16.42 4.71
CA LEU A 9 -7.10 15.63 5.85
C LEU A 9 -8.07 14.54 5.40
N VAL A 10 -8.96 14.83 4.44
CA VAL A 10 -9.87 13.83 3.88
C VAL A 10 -9.10 12.75 3.12
N ASP A 11 -8.10 13.12 2.31
CA ASP A 11 -7.25 12.17 1.59
C ASP A 11 -6.49 11.23 2.57
N LEU A 12 -5.90 11.79 3.63
CA LEU A 12 -5.20 11.03 4.67
C LEU A 12 -6.14 10.11 5.48
N TYR A 13 -7.39 10.55 5.71
CA TYR A 13 -8.39 9.79 6.43
C TYR A 13 -8.80 8.55 5.62
N VAL A 14 -9.05 8.76 4.33
CA VAL A 14 -9.42 7.69 3.39
C VAL A 14 -8.26 6.72 3.16
N GLY A 15 -7.01 7.21 3.24
CA GLY A 15 -5.80 6.38 3.20
C GLY A 15 -5.53 5.53 4.44
N GLU A 16 -6.29 5.69 5.52
CA GLU A 16 -5.99 5.09 6.85
C GLU A 16 -4.61 5.53 7.40
N GLU A 17 -4.11 6.70 6.96
CA GLU A 17 -2.80 7.25 7.34
C GLU A 17 -2.92 8.29 8.48
N LEU A 18 -4.16 8.58 8.89
CA LEU A 18 -4.48 9.59 9.89
C LEU A 18 -4.46 8.98 11.31
N PRO A 19 -3.80 9.62 12.29
CA PRO A 19 -3.90 9.21 13.69
C PRO A 19 -5.36 9.14 14.17
N THR A 20 -5.68 8.14 14.99
CA THR A 20 -7.05 7.85 15.45
C THR A 20 -7.76 9.07 16.04
N GLU A 21 -7.06 9.87 16.85
CA GLU A 21 -7.59 11.08 17.49
C GLU A 21 -8.11 12.10 16.45
N LEU A 22 -7.32 12.35 15.41
CA LEU A 22 -7.68 13.29 14.35
C LEU A 22 -8.73 12.73 13.39
N ALA A 23 -8.79 11.40 13.23
CA ALA A 23 -9.85 10.74 12.46
C ALA A 23 -11.21 10.91 13.16
N GLU A 24 -11.27 10.73 14.48
CA GLU A 24 -12.47 10.96 15.28
C GLU A 24 -12.91 12.43 15.26
N GLU A 25 -11.97 13.37 15.38
CA GLU A 25 -12.27 14.81 15.27
C GLU A 25 -12.85 15.17 13.89
N LEU A 26 -12.31 14.58 12.83
CA LEU A 26 -12.78 14.82 11.47
C LEU A 26 -14.17 14.20 11.21
N GLU A 27 -14.45 13.02 11.76
CA GLU A 27 -15.78 12.43 11.74
C GLU A 27 -16.80 13.26 12.54
N GLN A 28 -16.40 13.80 13.69
CA GLN A 28 -17.27 14.70 14.47
C GLN A 28 -17.52 16.02 13.73
N ALA A 29 -16.52 16.58 13.06
CA ALA A 29 -16.69 17.76 12.22
C ALA A 29 -17.67 17.48 11.06
N ALA A 30 -17.60 16.30 10.45
CA ALA A 30 -18.48 15.89 9.37
C ALA A 30 -19.95 15.75 9.78
N ILE A 31 -20.27 15.54 11.07
CA ILE A 31 -21.67 15.54 11.54
C ILE A 31 -22.32 16.91 11.33
N ASN A 32 -21.55 17.98 11.49
CA ASN A 32 -22.04 19.36 11.43
C ASN A 32 -21.88 20.01 10.05
N ASP A 33 -21.17 19.34 9.13
CA ASP A 33 -20.89 19.81 7.77
C ASP A 33 -21.33 18.75 6.73
N PRO A 34 -22.50 18.96 6.09
CA PRO A 34 -23.02 18.04 5.08
C PRO A 34 -22.11 17.88 3.84
N GLU A 35 -21.33 18.91 3.49
CA GLU A 35 -20.42 18.86 2.34
C GLU A 35 -19.23 17.95 2.68
N LEU A 36 -18.63 18.14 3.85
CA LEU A 36 -17.55 17.30 4.36
C LEU A 36 -18.00 15.83 4.55
N SER A 37 -19.22 15.62 5.05
CA SER A 37 -19.80 14.28 5.19
C SER A 37 -19.94 13.57 3.85
N HIS A 38 -20.42 14.29 2.83
CA HIS A 38 -20.59 13.75 1.48
C HIS A 38 -19.24 13.37 0.85
N ASP A 39 -18.23 14.23 1.02
CA ASP A 39 -16.88 13.98 0.51
C ASP A 39 -16.24 12.76 1.17
N LEU A 40 -16.31 12.66 2.50
CA LEU A 40 -15.80 11.51 3.24
C LEU A 40 -16.44 10.20 2.82
N PHE A 41 -17.78 10.20 2.73
CA PHE A 41 -18.54 9.02 2.32
C PHE A 41 -18.16 8.58 0.90
N THR A 42 -18.13 9.53 -0.05
CA THR A 42 -17.88 9.25 -1.46
C THR A 42 -16.46 8.74 -1.69
N LEU A 43 -15.45 9.36 -1.05
CA LEU A 43 -14.06 8.95 -1.21
C LEU A 43 -13.79 7.61 -0.54
N ARG A 44 -14.35 7.36 0.66
CA ARG A 44 -14.26 6.06 1.32
C ARG A 44 -14.89 4.96 0.48
N GLN A 45 -16.08 5.19 -0.07
CA GLN A 45 -16.76 4.23 -0.94
C GLN A 45 -15.96 3.94 -2.21
N THR A 46 -15.34 4.98 -2.79
CA THR A 46 -14.49 4.86 -3.98
C THR A 46 -13.24 4.02 -3.68
N LEU A 47 -12.55 4.29 -2.56
CA LEU A 47 -11.40 3.51 -2.13
C LEU A 47 -11.79 2.06 -1.82
N MET A 48 -12.89 1.82 -1.11
CA MET A 48 -13.39 0.46 -0.86
C MET A 48 -13.66 -0.28 -2.17
N THR A 49 -14.23 0.40 -3.17
CA THR A 49 -14.48 -0.17 -4.49
C THR A 49 -13.17 -0.51 -5.22
N LEU A 50 -12.17 0.36 -5.13
CA LEU A 50 -10.83 0.13 -5.69
C LEU A 50 -10.10 -1.02 -4.97
N LYS A 51 -10.18 -1.11 -3.64
CA LYS A 51 -9.63 -2.21 -2.84
C LYS A 51 -10.35 -3.54 -3.12
N ALA A 52 -11.65 -3.50 -3.43
CA ALA A 52 -12.46 -4.67 -3.73
C ALA A 52 -12.28 -5.18 -5.17
N GLN A 53 -11.85 -4.33 -6.11
CA GLN A 53 -11.38 -4.79 -7.40
C GLN A 53 -10.17 -5.69 -7.18
N SER A 54 -10.22 -6.89 -7.76
CA SER A 54 -9.24 -7.97 -7.57
C SER A 54 -7.83 -7.42 -7.52
N LYS A 55 -7.15 -7.64 -6.39
CA LYS A 55 -5.72 -7.38 -6.27
C LYS A 55 -5.05 -8.10 -7.43
N VAL A 56 -4.30 -7.37 -8.26
CA VAL A 56 -3.51 -8.01 -9.31
C VAL A 56 -2.57 -8.97 -8.61
N GLU A 57 -2.82 -10.26 -8.77
CA GLU A 57 -1.96 -11.28 -8.19
C GLU A 57 -0.65 -11.26 -8.96
N PHE A 58 0.43 -10.91 -8.26
CA PHE A 58 1.77 -11.11 -8.78
C PHE A 58 2.08 -12.60 -8.72
N THR A 59 1.87 -13.26 -9.85
CA THR A 59 2.25 -14.65 -10.12
C THR A 59 3.72 -14.74 -10.55
N GLU A 60 4.28 -15.95 -10.56
CA GLU A 60 5.63 -16.18 -11.10
C GLU A 60 5.75 -15.71 -12.55
N GLU A 61 4.72 -15.92 -13.38
CA GLU A 61 4.69 -15.46 -14.77
C GLU A 61 4.81 -13.93 -14.86
N SER A 62 4.09 -13.21 -14.01
CA SER A 62 4.16 -11.74 -13.99
C SER A 62 5.51 -11.24 -13.48
N HIS A 63 6.15 -11.96 -12.55
CA HIS A 63 7.53 -11.70 -12.13
C HIS A 63 8.53 -11.85 -13.30
N TYR A 64 8.51 -12.97 -14.02
CA TYR A 64 9.39 -13.19 -15.17
C TYR A 64 9.18 -12.15 -16.27
N ARG A 65 7.92 -11.79 -16.55
CA ARG A 65 7.58 -10.76 -17.54
C ARG A 65 8.13 -9.38 -17.16
N ILE A 66 8.10 -9.03 -15.87
CA ILE A 66 8.66 -7.76 -15.37
C ILE A 66 10.19 -7.78 -15.52
N LEU A 67 10.85 -8.87 -15.12
CA LEU A 67 12.31 -9.01 -15.28
C LEU A 67 12.75 -8.86 -16.74
N GLN A 68 12.06 -9.53 -17.66
CA GLN A 68 12.37 -9.45 -19.09
C GLN A 68 12.21 -8.01 -19.63
N LYS A 69 11.19 -7.27 -19.17
CA LYS A 69 11.00 -5.86 -19.55
C LYS A 69 12.11 -4.96 -18.99
N MET A 70 12.56 -5.21 -17.77
CA MET A 70 13.65 -4.42 -17.16
C MET A 70 14.97 -4.68 -17.89
N GLN A 71 15.26 -5.94 -18.21
CA GLN A 71 16.43 -6.34 -18.99
C GLN A 71 16.43 -5.74 -20.40
N SER A 72 15.27 -5.70 -21.08
CA SER A 72 15.18 -5.08 -22.42
C SER A 72 15.35 -3.56 -22.42
N GLN A 73 15.15 -2.91 -21.26
CA GLN A 73 15.41 -1.49 -21.04
C GLN A 73 16.86 -1.22 -20.58
N GLY A 74 17.70 -2.24 -20.49
CA GLY A 74 19.11 -2.11 -20.10
C GLY A 74 19.32 -1.93 -18.60
N VAL A 75 18.34 -2.26 -17.77
CA VAL A 75 18.48 -2.25 -16.32
C VAL A 75 19.08 -3.59 -15.87
N GLU A 76 20.25 -3.55 -15.22
CA GLU A 76 20.79 -4.71 -14.52
C GLU A 76 19.98 -4.95 -13.24
N VAL A 77 19.17 -6.02 -13.25
CA VAL A 77 18.36 -6.41 -12.10
C VAL A 77 19.08 -7.55 -11.38
N GLU A 78 19.62 -7.24 -10.20
CA GLU A 78 20.12 -8.27 -9.28
C GLU A 78 18.94 -8.84 -8.49
N THR A 79 18.50 -10.04 -8.83
CA THR A 79 17.55 -10.79 -8.00
C THR A 79 18.31 -11.26 -6.77
N GLN A 80 18.03 -10.69 -5.59
CA GLN A 80 18.53 -11.23 -4.33
C GLN A 80 17.90 -12.61 -4.13
N ALA A 81 18.68 -13.67 -4.35
CA ALA A 81 18.27 -15.01 -3.97
C ALA A 81 18.15 -15.05 -2.44
N PRO A 82 17.10 -15.68 -1.87
CA PRO A 82 17.06 -15.90 -0.43
C PRO A 82 18.34 -16.64 -0.02
N GLU A 83 19.01 -16.14 1.03
CA GLU A 83 20.28 -16.74 1.49
C GLU A 83 20.07 -18.24 1.71
N PRO A 84 20.87 -19.09 1.05
CA PRO A 84 20.65 -20.51 1.13
C PRO A 84 21.07 -21.03 2.51
N ALA A 85 20.13 -21.72 3.17
CA ALA A 85 20.22 -22.20 4.55
C ALA A 85 21.34 -23.23 4.83
N TYR A 86 22.20 -23.55 3.85
CA TYR A 86 23.23 -24.59 3.99
C TYR A 86 24.43 -24.18 4.85
N TRP A 87 24.53 -22.92 5.28
CA TRP A 87 25.58 -22.49 6.22
C TRP A 87 25.37 -22.94 7.68
N GLN A 88 24.22 -23.55 8.01
CA GLN A 88 23.91 -23.98 9.38
C GLN A 88 24.26 -25.44 9.71
N TYR A 89 24.61 -26.29 8.73
CA TYR A 89 25.01 -27.67 9.00
C TYR A 89 26.53 -27.79 9.12
N GLN A 90 27.07 -27.46 10.30
CA GLN A 90 28.36 -28.00 10.72
C GLN A 90 28.19 -29.50 10.99
N LEU A 91 28.45 -30.33 9.98
CA LEU A 91 28.60 -31.77 10.20
C LEU A 91 29.90 -31.98 10.98
N PRO A 92 29.86 -32.60 12.18
CA PRO A 92 31.08 -32.94 12.90
C PRO A 92 31.82 -34.01 12.10
N ILE A 93 32.99 -33.66 11.58
CA ILE A 93 33.95 -34.65 11.08
C ILE A 93 34.50 -35.38 12.31
N GLN A 94 33.92 -36.52 12.65
CA GLN A 94 34.57 -37.48 13.54
C GLN A 94 35.63 -38.22 12.71
N GLY A 95 36.90 -38.04 13.09
CA GLY A 95 38.03 -38.83 12.61
C GLY A 95 38.13 -40.18 13.30
#